data_AF-A0A8H4A5D1-F1
#
_entry.id   AF-A0A8H4A5D1-F1
#
_cell.length_a   1.000
_cell.length_b   1.000
_cell.length_c   1.000
_cell.angle_alpha   90.00
_cell.angle_beta   90.00
_cell.angle_gamma   90.00
#
_symmetry.space_group_name_H-M   'P 1'
#
loop_
_entity.id
_entity.type
_entity.pdbx_description
1 polymer ?
#
loop_
_entity_poly.entity_id
_entity_poly.type
_entity_poly.pdbx_seq_one_letter_code
_entity_poly.pdbx_strand_id
1 'polypeptide(L)'
;MVFSNSEISILSSSMMEEAHKCYNEEADAILWRSDEQINLRTTGTYATASLRSFQDVTRGPKKAEDLSEEDHWIKSAYMGGLVWPEPYEGIATELDFNEYPNILAHSIAFGQ
;
A
#
# COMPACT_ATOMS: atom_id res chain seq x y z
N MET A 1 -33.85 0.79 12.06
CA MET A 1 -33.29 1.80 12.98
C MET A 1 -32.78 2.93 12.09
N VAL A 2 -33.29 4.16 12.24
CA VAL A 2 -32.88 5.32 11.41
C VAL A 2 -32.19 6.29 12.35
N PHE A 3 -30.90 6.52 12.14
CA PHE A 3 -30.12 7.48 12.93
C PHE A 3 -30.48 8.89 12.50
N SER A 4 -30.57 9.79 13.47
CA SER A 4 -30.74 11.22 13.21
C SER A 4 -29.42 11.85 12.72
N ASN A 5 -29.48 12.93 11.94
CA ASN A 5 -28.29 13.56 11.34
C ASN A 5 -27.24 14.01 12.38
N SER A 6 -27.67 14.33 13.60
CA SER A 6 -26.78 14.63 14.72
C SER A 6 -26.01 13.41 15.21
N GLU A 7 -26.66 12.24 15.28
CA GLU A 7 -26.01 10.99 15.69
C GLU A 7 -24.99 10.52 14.65
N ILE A 8 -25.31 10.66 13.36
CA ILE A 8 -24.38 10.34 12.26
C ILE A 8 -23.13 11.23 12.32
N SER A 9 -23.29 12.52 12.63
CA SER A 9 -22.17 13.47 12.76
C SER A 9 -21.25 13.13 13.94
N ILE A 10 -21.84 12.79 15.09
CA ILE A 10 -21.08 12.40 16.30
C ILE A 10 -20.32 11.08 16.07
N LEU A 11 -20.96 10.09 15.45
CA LEU A 11 -20.33 8.82 15.09
C LEU A 11 -19.16 9.03 14.12
N SER A 12 -19.33 9.88 13.11
CA SER A 12 -18.26 10.25 12.17
C SER A 12 -17.07 10.90 12.87
N SER A 13 -17.31 11.85 13.77
CA SER A 13 -16.26 12.53 14.54
C SER A 13 -15.51 11.54 15.46
N SER A 14 -16.24 10.71 16.20
CA SER A 14 -15.66 9.68 17.08
C SER A 14 -14.81 8.68 16.29
N MET A 15 -15.28 8.26 15.12
CA MET A 15 -14.56 7.31 14.27
C MET A 15 -13.28 7.93 13.67
N MET A 16 -13.31 9.23 13.38
CA MET A 16 -12.14 9.97 12.91
C MET A 16 -11.08 10.14 14.01
N GLU A 17 -11.49 10.43 15.25
CA GLU A 17 -10.59 10.48 16.41
C GLU A 17 -9.95 9.13 16.69
N GLU A 18 -10.74 8.05 16.64
CA GLU A 18 -10.24 6.69 16.84
C GLU A 18 -9.27 6.28 15.72
N ALA A 19 -9.59 6.55 14.45
CA ALA A 19 -8.69 6.30 13.34
C ALA A 19 -7.36 7.07 13.48
N HIS A 20 -7.42 8.35 13.91
CA HIS A 20 -6.22 9.15 14.15
C HIS A 20 -5.37 8.60 15.30
N LYS A 21 -6.01 8.10 16.36
CA LYS A 21 -5.32 7.44 17.46
C LYS A 21 -4.63 6.15 17.00
N CYS A 22 -5.35 5.26 16.32
CA CYS A 22 -4.81 4.02 15.78
C CYS A 22 -3.62 4.27 14.84
N TYR A 23 -3.73 5.26 13.94
CA TYR A 23 -2.63 5.66 13.06
C TYR A 23 -1.38 6.08 13.84
N ASN A 24 -1.54 6.86 14.92
CA ASN A 24 -0.40 7.32 15.71
C ASN A 24 0.28 6.18 16.46
N GLU A 25 -0.50 5.28 17.06
CA GLU A 25 0.03 4.10 17.74
C GLU A 25 0.78 3.19 16.77
N GLU A 26 0.24 3.00 15.55
CA GLU A 26 0.89 2.24 14.49
C GLU A 26 2.17 2.92 13.99
N ALA A 27 2.15 4.24 13.80
CA ALA A 27 3.32 5.01 13.41
C ALA A 27 4.45 4.91 14.45
N ASP A 28 4.13 4.95 15.75
CA ASP A 28 5.10 4.75 16.81
C ASP A 28 5.66 3.32 16.80
N ALA A 29 4.80 2.32 16.61
CA ALA A 29 5.22 0.92 16.52
C ALA A 29 6.16 0.66 15.34
N ILE A 30 5.89 1.24 14.17
CA ILE A 30 6.72 1.11 12.97
C ILE A 30 8.06 1.84 13.16
N LEU A 31 8.04 3.05 13.72
CA LEU A 31 9.27 3.79 14.02
C LEU A 31 10.18 2.99 14.95
N TRP A 32 9.61 2.41 16.01
CA TRP A 32 10.34 1.54 16.94
C TRP A 32 10.88 0.28 16.27
N ARG A 33 10.04 -0.46 15.52
CA ARG A 33 10.43 -1.73 14.89
C ARG A 33 11.46 -1.57 13.77
N SER A 34 11.56 -0.38 13.19
CA SER A 34 12.50 -0.08 12.10
C SER A 34 13.80 0.56 12.59
N ASP A 35 14.06 0.59 13.89
CA ASP A 35 15.21 1.30 14.48
C ASP A 35 15.27 2.77 14.00
N GLU A 36 14.13 3.45 14.07
CA GLU A 36 13.93 4.86 13.68
C GLU A 36 14.10 5.15 12.17
N GLN A 37 14.31 4.15 11.33
CA GLN A 37 14.51 4.33 9.88
C GLN A 37 13.23 4.73 9.14
N ILE A 38 12.06 4.28 9.62
CA ILE A 38 10.76 4.56 8.99
C ILE A 38 9.91 5.43 9.92
N ASN A 39 9.82 6.73 9.59
CA ASN A 39 8.98 7.68 10.31
C ASN A 39 7.77 8.11 9.45
N LEU A 40 6.63 7.44 9.66
CA LEU A 40 5.40 7.70 8.90
C LEU A 40 4.88 9.13 9.03
N ARG A 41 5.03 9.76 10.20
CA ARG A 41 4.59 11.16 10.41
C ARG A 41 5.38 12.15 9.57
N THR A 42 6.62 11.81 9.22
CA THR A 42 7.51 12.63 8.39
C THR A 42 7.29 12.37 6.90
N THR A 43 7.10 11.10 6.52
CA THR A 43 6.89 10.70 5.11
C THR A 43 5.43 10.80 4.66
N GLY A 44 4.50 10.95 5.59
CA GLY A 44 3.05 11.03 5.36
C GLY A 44 2.41 9.65 5.24
N THR A 45 2.47 9.04 4.06
CA THR A 45 1.74 7.80 3.73
C THR A 45 2.65 6.58 3.73
N TYR A 46 2.05 5.39 3.89
CA TYR A 46 2.74 4.10 3.77
C TYR A 46 3.45 3.95 2.42
N ALA A 47 2.82 4.37 1.32
CA ALA A 47 3.40 4.27 -0.01
C ALA A 47 4.68 5.13 -0.12
N THR A 48 4.63 6.38 0.33
CA THR A 48 5.79 7.28 0.30
C THR A 48 6.90 6.79 1.24
N ALA A 49 6.54 6.30 2.42
CA ALA A 49 7.50 5.73 3.38
C ALA A 49 8.20 4.50 2.81
N SER A 50 7.45 3.59 2.19
CA SER A 50 7.97 2.37 1.58
C SER A 50 8.87 2.68 0.39
N LEU A 51 8.45 3.60 -0.49
CA LEU A 51 9.24 4.02 -1.64
C LEU A 51 10.57 4.66 -1.21
N ARG A 52 10.54 5.57 -0.22
CA ARG A 52 11.75 6.21 0.31
C ARG A 52 12.69 5.19 0.94
N SER A 53 12.16 4.27 1.75
CA SER A 53 12.94 3.19 2.37
C SER A 53 13.60 2.32 1.32
N PHE A 54 12.87 1.95 0.26
CA PHE A 54 13.42 1.18 -0.86
C PHE A 54 14.53 1.94 -1.59
N GLN A 55 14.34 3.23 -1.89
CA GLN A 55 15.36 4.08 -2.52
C GLN A 55 16.62 4.20 -1.64
N ASP A 56 16.46 4.37 -0.33
CA ASP A 56 17.57 4.51 0.60
C ASP A 56 18.38 3.19 0.71
N VAL A 57 17.72 2.03 0.76
CA VAL A 57 18.37 0.70 0.80
C VAL A 57 19.07 0.38 -0.52
N THR A 58 18.43 0.64 -1.66
CA THR A 58 18.98 0.33 -2.99
C THR A 58 19.96 1.39 -3.50
N ARG A 59 20.06 2.53 -2.83
CA ARG A 59 20.75 3.74 -3.31
C ARG A 59 20.21 4.19 -4.68
N GLY A 60 18.92 3.93 -4.90
CA GLY A 60 18.23 4.22 -6.16
C GLY A 60 18.08 5.72 -6.41
N PRO A 61 17.83 6.12 -7.66
CA PRO A 61 17.62 7.52 -8.01
C PRO A 61 16.37 8.08 -7.31
N LYS A 62 16.52 9.27 -6.70
CA LYS A 62 15.43 9.96 -6.01
C LYS A 62 14.41 10.61 -6.96
N LYS A 63 14.80 10.77 -8.22
CA LYS A 63 13.95 11.30 -9.29
C LYS A 63 13.94 10.27 -10.41
N ALA A 64 12.75 9.89 -10.84
CA ALA A 64 12.58 9.04 -12.02
C ALA A 64 12.97 9.82 -13.29
N GLU A 65 13.32 9.07 -14.33
CA GLU A 65 13.43 9.61 -15.68
C GLU A 65 12.08 10.20 -16.12
N ASP A 66 12.14 11.25 -16.94
CA ASP A 66 10.93 11.84 -17.52
C ASP A 66 10.47 10.96 -18.68
N LEU A 67 9.38 10.21 -18.46
CA LEU A 67 8.77 9.31 -19.43
C LEU A 67 7.47 9.89 -19.99
N SER A 68 7.34 11.22 -20.06
CA SER A 68 6.09 11.86 -20.49
C SER A 68 5.67 11.50 -21.92
N GLU A 69 6.61 11.17 -22.81
CA GLU A 69 6.31 10.72 -24.18
C GLU A 69 5.72 9.30 -24.18
N GLU A 70 6.26 8.38 -23.37
CA GLU A 70 5.85 6.98 -23.30
C GLU A 70 4.74 6.69 -22.28
N ASP A 71 4.45 7.63 -21.37
CA ASP A 71 3.53 7.48 -20.25
C ASP A 71 2.16 6.94 -20.68
N HIS A 72 1.66 7.40 -21.82
CA HIS A 72 0.39 6.94 -22.37
C HIS A 72 0.41 5.44 -22.69
N TRP A 73 1.47 4.95 -23.35
CA TRP A 73 1.59 3.54 -23.72
C TRP A 73 1.83 2.67 -22.49
N ILE A 74 2.66 3.13 -21.55
CA ILE A 74 2.92 2.44 -20.28
C ILE A 74 1.61 2.27 -19.50
N LYS A 75 0.83 3.33 -19.34
CA LYS A 75 -0.47 3.29 -18.64
C LYS A 75 -1.50 2.44 -19.36
N SER A 76 -1.47 2.41 -20.69
CA SER A 76 -2.40 1.58 -21.48
C SER A 76 -2.12 0.09 -21.35
N ALA A 77 -0.86 -0.29 -21.16
CA ALA A 77 -0.45 -1.68 -20.93
C ALA A 77 -0.57 -2.10 -19.44
N TYR A 78 -0.71 -1.16 -18.52
CA TYR A 78 -0.83 -1.44 -17.09
C TYR A 78 -2.18 -2.06 -16.77
N MET A 79 -2.15 -3.29 -16.25
CA MET A 79 -3.32 -4.01 -15.74
C MET A 79 -3.15 -4.29 -14.24
N GLY A 80 -4.25 -4.22 -13.49
CA GLY A 80 -4.29 -4.59 -12.07
C GLY A 80 -4.35 -6.10 -11.85
N GLY A 81 -4.86 -6.50 -10.67
CA GLY A 81 -5.06 -7.91 -10.35
C GLY A 81 -6.09 -8.59 -11.25
N LEU A 82 -5.91 -9.89 -11.48
CA LEU A 82 -6.86 -10.73 -12.22
C LEU A 82 -8.02 -11.12 -11.30
N VAL A 83 -9.24 -10.74 -11.67
CA VAL A 83 -10.48 -11.18 -11.00
C VAL A 83 -11.36 -11.86 -12.04
N TRP A 84 -11.58 -13.16 -11.87
CA TRP A 84 -12.34 -13.97 -12.83
C TRP A 84 -13.34 -14.88 -12.10
N PRO A 85 -14.56 -14.38 -11.83
CA PRO A 85 -15.58 -15.16 -11.13
C PRO A 85 -16.38 -16.00 -12.14
N GLU A 86 -16.09 -17.30 -12.22
CA GLU A 86 -16.96 -18.26 -12.90
C GLU A 86 -17.90 -18.95 -11.91
N PRO A 87 -19.18 -19.19 -12.29
CA PRO A 87 -20.06 -20.04 -11.50
C PRO A 87 -19.44 -21.42 -11.35
N TYR A 88 -19.16 -21.82 -10.11
CA TYR A 88 -18.61 -23.13 -9.80
C TYR A 88 -19.58 -23.90 -8.90
N GLU A 89 -20.16 -24.97 -9.44
CA GLU A 89 -20.98 -25.91 -8.68
C GLU A 89 -20.11 -27.07 -8.18
N GLY A 90 -19.43 -26.86 -7.05
CA GLY A 90 -18.55 -27.86 -6.45
C GLY A 90 -17.90 -27.37 -5.16
N ILE A 91 -17.10 -28.25 -4.53
CA ILE A 91 -16.31 -27.88 -3.35
C ILE A 91 -15.06 -27.14 -3.84
N ALA A 92 -14.92 -25.87 -3.51
CA ALA A 92 -13.74 -25.08 -3.83
C ALA A 92 -12.78 -25.02 -2.63
N THR A 93 -11.47 -24.94 -2.90
CA THR A 93 -10.45 -24.62 -1.90
C THR A 93 -9.86 -23.26 -2.27
N GLU A 94 -9.85 -22.34 -1.30
CA GLU A 94 -9.20 -21.04 -1.45
C GLU A 94 -7.69 -21.20 -1.31
N LEU A 95 -6.95 -20.62 -2.25
CA LEU A 95 -5.49 -20.51 -2.20
C LEU A 95 -5.15 -19.02 -2.26
N ASP A 96 -4.40 -18.55 -1.28
CA ASP A 96 -3.89 -17.17 -1.24
C ASP A 96 -2.37 -17.19 -1.44
N PHE A 97 -1.90 -16.49 -2.47
CA PHE A 97 -0.50 -16.37 -2.80
C PHE A 97 -0.04 -14.93 -2.54
N ASN A 98 0.94 -14.77 -1.64
CA ASN A 98 1.61 -13.48 -1.42
C ASN A 98 2.58 -13.16 -2.58
N GLU A 99 2.08 -12.96 -3.80
CA GLU A 99 2.92 -12.95 -5.00
C GLU A 99 3.69 -11.66 -5.25
N TYR A 100 3.10 -10.48 -4.99
CA TYR A 100 3.69 -9.22 -5.44
C TYR A 100 5.14 -8.99 -4.94
N PRO A 101 5.45 -9.14 -3.64
CA PRO A 101 6.83 -9.05 -3.18
C PRO A 101 7.73 -10.15 -3.76
N ASN A 102 7.20 -11.36 -3.96
CA ASN A 102 7.95 -12.51 -4.46
C ASN A 102 8.34 -12.33 -5.94
N ILE A 103 7.47 -11.77 -6.77
CA ILE A 103 7.77 -11.46 -8.18
C ILE A 103 8.91 -10.44 -8.26
N LEU A 104 8.89 -9.40 -7.42
CA LEU A 104 9.93 -8.38 -7.37
C LEU A 104 11.28 -8.93 -6.87
N ALA A 105 11.28 -9.87 -5.94
CA ALA A 105 12.51 -10.49 -5.44
C ALA A 105 13.20 -11.38 -6.49
N HIS A 106 12.43 -12.10 -7.31
CA HIS A 106 12.97 -13.01 -8.32
C HIS A 106 13.62 -12.28 -9.51
N SER A 107 13.09 -11.12 -9.93
CA SER A 107 13.63 -10.37 -11.06
C SER A 107 14.97 -9.68 -10.74
N ILE A 108 15.22 -9.32 -9.48
CA ILE A 108 16.48 -8.71 -9.03
C ILE A 108 17.65 -9.72 -9.02
N ALA A 109 17.37 -11.02 -8.91
CA ALA A 109 18.41 -12.06 -8.80
C ALA A 109 19.12 -12.40 -10.12
N PHE A 110 18.53 -12.07 -11.28
CA PHE A 110 19.10 -12.39 -12.61
C PHE A 110 19.88 -11.23 -13.26
N GLY A 111 20.06 -10.12 -12.53
CA GLY A 111 20.79 -8.94 -12.99
C GLY A 111 22.25 -8.84 -12.50
N GLN A 112 22.87 -9.93 -12.09
CA GLN A 112 24.31 -9.99 -11.73
C GLN A 112 25.15 -10.67 -12.83
#